data_AF-A0A954RK95-F1
#
_entry.id   AF-A0A954RK95-F1
#
_cell.length_a   1.000
_cell.length_b   1.000
_cell.length_c   1.000
_cell.angle_alpha   90.00
_cell.angle_beta   90.00
_cell.angle_gamma   90.00
#
_symmetry.space_group_name_H-M   'P 1'
#
loop_
_entity.id
_entity.type
_entity.pdbx_description
1 polymer ?
#
loop_
_entity_poly.entity_id
_entity_poly.type
_entity_poly.pdbx_seq_one_letter_code
_entity_poly.pdbx_strand_id
1 'polypeptide(L)'
;MGLLLVVLGVAALFATCVVVFVMLRRNSPRMHHYQFAHVILPKLLFEDPASVIIPLITDSEEIEPRGRDYLLNIWDFAGTHTPDGRVVAADGLSYCPEVLGSPNTTVIFITTPPPELKPEAYFAAIAFDGPGLALGTPRLLRYFVLEYHGAKDGEPLTVVGEWQESAGQPLYTNHGPVTQANHASFRQRVRELIGA
;
A
#
# COMPACT_ATOMS: atom_id res chain seq x y z
N MET A 1 -46.18 9.51 -32.95
CA MET A 1 -46.09 9.52 -31.48
C MET A 1 -45.23 8.38 -30.92
N GLY A 2 -45.33 7.14 -31.42
CA GLY A 2 -44.56 5.99 -30.90
C GLY A 2 -43.03 6.08 -31.00
N LEU A 3 -42.49 6.61 -32.10
CA LEU A 3 -41.03 6.71 -32.30
C LEU A 3 -40.34 7.63 -31.28
N LEU A 4 -40.98 8.76 -30.93
CA LEU A 4 -40.44 9.72 -29.96
C LEU A 4 -40.34 9.12 -28.55
N LEU A 5 -41.35 8.35 -28.14
CA LEU A 5 -41.37 7.67 -26.84
C LEU A 5 -40.27 6.60 -26.75
N VAL A 6 -40.02 5.86 -27.84
CA VAL A 6 -38.93 4.87 -27.91
C VAL A 6 -37.57 5.54 -27.80
N VAL A 7 -37.34 6.63 -28.53
CA VAL A 7 -36.07 7.39 -28.49
C VAL A 7 -35.81 7.95 -27.09
N LEU A 8 -36.82 8.54 -26.45
CA LEU A 8 -36.70 9.05 -25.08
C LEU A 8 -36.42 7.93 -24.07
N GLY A 9 -37.06 6.77 -24.22
CA GLY A 9 -36.81 5.59 -23.38
C GLY A 9 -35.38 5.06 -23.50
N VAL A 10 -34.86 4.95 -24.73
CA VAL A 10 -33.47 4.50 -24.96
C VAL A 10 -32.46 5.52 -24.41
N ALA A 11 -32.69 6.82 -24.61
CA ALA A 11 -31.83 7.87 -24.09
C ALA A 11 -31.79 7.87 -22.55
N ALA A 12 -32.94 7.71 -21.89
CA ALA A 12 -33.02 7.63 -20.43
C ALA A 12 -32.31 6.39 -19.87
N LEU A 13 -32.45 5.23 -20.53
CA LEU A 13 -31.74 4.02 -20.16
C LEU A 13 -30.23 4.19 -20.29
N PHE A 14 -29.76 4.75 -21.41
CA PHE A 14 -28.34 5.01 -21.63
C PHE A 14 -27.77 5.97 -20.58
N ALA A 15 -28.46 7.08 -20.30
CA ALA A 15 -28.06 8.02 -19.25
C ALA A 15 -27.96 7.34 -17.87
N THR A 16 -28.92 6.47 -17.55
CA THR A 16 -28.91 5.71 -16.30
C THR A 16 -27.72 4.76 -16.23
N CYS A 17 -27.44 4.01 -17.31
CA CYS A 17 -26.28 3.13 -17.40
C CYS A 17 -24.95 3.89 -17.23
N VAL A 18 -24.82 5.07 -17.85
CA VAL A 18 -23.63 5.93 -17.70
C VAL A 18 -23.49 6.41 -16.27
N VAL A 19 -24.56 6.88 -15.63
CA VAL A 19 -24.53 7.33 -14.23
C VAL A 19 -24.12 6.18 -13.30
N VAL A 20 -24.73 5.00 -13.47
CA VAL A 20 -24.38 3.80 -12.68
C VAL A 20 -22.92 3.41 -12.90
N PHE A 21 -22.45 3.40 -14.15
CA PHE A 21 -21.05 3.11 -14.47
C PHE A 21 -20.09 4.11 -13.82
N VAL A 22 -20.39 5.40 -13.87
CA VAL A 22 -19.59 6.46 -13.22
C VAL A 22 -19.59 6.29 -11.70
N MET A 23 -20.74 5.96 -11.09
CA MET A 23 -20.82 5.71 -9.64
C MET A 23 -20.01 4.48 -9.22
N LEU A 24 -20.10 3.38 -9.97
CA LEU A 24 -19.33 2.16 -9.69
C LEU A 24 -17.82 2.40 -9.81
N ARG A 25 -17.39 3.14 -10.84
CA ARG A 25 -15.97 3.49 -11.02
C ARG A 25 -15.44 4.45 -9.94
N ARG A 26 -16.31 5.31 -9.41
CA ARG A 26 -15.95 6.21 -8.29
C ARG A 26 -15.79 5.49 -6.96
N ASN A 27 -16.48 4.36 -6.76
CA ASN A 27 -16.43 3.60 -5.51
C ASN A 27 -15.38 2.47 -5.52
N SER A 28 -14.62 2.30 -6.60
CA SER A 28 -13.49 1.37 -6.63
C SER A 28 -12.20 2.03 -6.13
N PRO A 29 -11.38 1.34 -5.32
CA PRO A 29 -10.08 1.83 -4.88
C PRO A 29 -9.23 2.31 -6.05
N ARG A 30 -8.40 3.32 -5.80
CA ARG A 30 -7.48 3.87 -6.81
C ARG A 30 -6.44 2.80 -7.10
N MET A 31 -6.51 2.22 -8.30
CA MET A 31 -5.71 1.06 -8.66
C MET A 31 -4.21 1.33 -8.55
N HIS A 32 -3.76 2.56 -8.80
CA HIS A 32 -2.37 2.98 -8.61
C HIS A 32 -1.91 2.73 -7.16
N HIS A 33 -2.66 3.23 -6.19
CA HIS A 33 -2.35 3.08 -4.77
C HIS A 33 -2.30 1.60 -4.35
N TYR A 34 -3.31 0.84 -4.78
CA TYR A 34 -3.37 -0.60 -4.54
C TYR A 34 -2.18 -1.36 -5.17
N GLN A 35 -1.84 -1.06 -6.42
CA GLN A 35 -0.71 -1.67 -7.13
C GLN A 35 0.61 -1.39 -6.42
N PHE A 36 0.84 -0.16 -5.97
CA PHE A 36 2.05 0.18 -5.22
C PHE A 36 2.16 -0.64 -3.93
N ALA A 37 1.15 -0.54 -3.05
CA ALA A 37 1.26 -1.07 -1.68
C ALA A 37 1.03 -2.59 -1.57
N HIS A 38 0.20 -3.18 -2.43
CA HIS A 38 -0.24 -4.58 -2.30
C HIS A 38 0.33 -5.52 -3.36
N VAL A 39 0.90 -4.99 -4.45
CA VAL A 39 1.33 -5.82 -5.58
C VAL A 39 2.82 -5.65 -5.86
N ILE A 40 3.23 -4.45 -6.26
CA ILE A 40 4.56 -4.22 -6.82
C ILE A 40 5.61 -4.21 -5.72
N LEU A 41 5.45 -3.38 -4.68
CA LEU A 41 6.44 -3.30 -3.61
C LEU A 41 6.67 -4.63 -2.87
N PRO A 42 5.62 -5.37 -2.41
CA PRO A 42 5.85 -6.67 -1.79
C PRO A 42 6.47 -7.68 -2.76
N LYS A 43 6.06 -7.68 -4.05
CA LYS A 43 6.66 -8.56 -5.05
C LYS A 43 8.17 -8.30 -5.20
N LEU A 44 8.57 -7.04 -5.40
CA LEU A 44 9.98 -6.66 -5.52
C LEU A 44 10.76 -7.05 -4.26
N LEU A 45 10.16 -6.85 -3.09
CA LEU A 45 10.78 -7.20 -1.81
C LEU A 45 11.05 -8.70 -1.68
N PHE A 46 10.09 -9.55 -2.07
CA PHE A 46 10.26 -11.00 -1.95
C PHE A 46 11.14 -11.58 -3.07
N GLU A 47 11.12 -11.01 -4.29
CA GLU A 47 11.98 -11.43 -5.40
C GLU A 47 13.47 -11.07 -5.16
N ASP A 48 13.76 -9.84 -4.72
CA ASP A 48 15.11 -9.38 -4.42
C ASP A 48 15.08 -8.39 -3.23
N PRO A 49 15.15 -8.87 -1.98
CA PRO A 49 15.05 -8.03 -0.80
C PRO A 49 16.12 -6.94 -0.74
N ALA A 50 17.33 -7.23 -1.21
CA ALA A 50 18.44 -6.29 -1.19
C ALA A 50 18.18 -5.10 -2.11
N SER A 51 17.59 -5.33 -3.28
CA SER A 51 17.24 -4.26 -4.23
C SER A 51 16.25 -3.24 -3.66
N VAL A 52 15.38 -3.65 -2.73
CA VAL A 52 14.41 -2.79 -2.06
C VAL A 52 14.99 -2.17 -0.79
N ILE A 53 15.63 -2.97 0.06
CA ILE A 53 16.05 -2.52 1.39
C ILE A 53 17.26 -1.58 1.31
N ILE A 54 18.28 -1.89 0.51
CA ILE A 54 19.52 -1.09 0.46
C ILE A 54 19.25 0.38 0.11
N PRO A 55 18.46 0.73 -0.94
CA PRO A 55 18.12 2.12 -1.21
C PRO A 55 17.42 2.84 -0.06
N LEU A 56 16.68 2.11 0.78
CA LEU A 56 15.88 2.65 1.89
C LEU A 56 16.66 2.81 3.20
N ILE A 57 17.86 2.24 3.32
CA ILE A 57 18.70 2.35 4.52
C ILE A 57 20.04 3.06 4.27
N THR A 58 20.39 3.27 3.00
CA THR A 58 21.62 4.00 2.64
C THR A 58 21.32 5.49 2.62
N ASP A 59 21.57 6.15 3.76
CA ASP A 59 21.44 7.60 3.84
C ASP A 59 22.46 8.31 2.95
N SER A 60 21.97 9.35 2.28
CA SER A 60 22.77 10.46 1.81
C SER A 60 22.24 11.68 2.56
N GLU A 61 22.89 12.03 3.67
CA GLU A 61 22.44 13.06 4.61
C GLU A 61 22.33 14.47 4.00
N GLU A 62 22.80 14.71 2.77
CA GLU A 62 23.10 16.09 2.36
C GLU A 62 22.10 16.76 1.41
N ILE A 63 21.34 16.09 0.52
CA ILE A 63 20.55 16.85 -0.48
C ILE A 63 19.16 16.25 -0.83
N GLU A 64 19.00 14.94 -0.94
CA GLU A 64 17.69 14.29 -1.12
C GLU A 64 17.83 12.79 -0.77
N PRO A 65 16.92 12.19 0.03
CA PRO A 65 17.07 10.79 0.42
C PRO A 65 16.88 9.89 -0.81
N ARG A 66 17.95 9.20 -1.25
CA ARG A 66 17.92 8.25 -2.38
C ARG A 66 16.79 7.23 -2.27
N GLY A 67 16.42 6.85 -1.05
CA GLY A 67 15.30 5.95 -0.80
C GLY A 67 13.95 6.53 -1.23
N ARG A 68 13.75 7.85 -1.15
CA ARG A 68 12.49 8.48 -1.56
C ARG A 68 12.35 8.44 -3.07
N ASP A 69 13.40 8.77 -3.81
CA ASP A 69 13.40 8.67 -5.27
C ASP A 69 13.18 7.24 -5.73
N TYR A 70 13.76 6.27 -5.03
CA TYR A 70 13.49 4.86 -5.26
C TYR A 70 12.00 4.53 -5.10
N LEU A 71 11.35 4.97 -4.02
CA LEU A 71 9.91 4.78 -3.83
C LEU A 71 9.07 5.52 -4.88
N LEU A 72 9.47 6.72 -5.30
CA LEU A 72 8.80 7.47 -6.36
C LEU A 72 8.85 6.72 -7.70
N ASN A 73 9.99 6.10 -8.03
CA ASN A 73 10.09 5.29 -9.25
C ASN A 73 9.15 4.07 -9.21
N ILE A 74 9.00 3.42 -8.05
CA ILE A 74 8.05 2.31 -7.87
C ILE A 74 6.61 2.82 -7.95
N TRP A 75 6.32 3.99 -7.36
CA TRP A 75 5.02 4.64 -7.45
C TRP A 75 4.66 4.93 -8.90
N ASP A 76 5.51 5.64 -9.64
CA ASP A 76 5.27 5.95 -11.05
C ASP A 76 5.10 4.68 -11.90
N PHE A 77 5.90 3.64 -11.64
CA PHE A 77 5.73 2.34 -12.28
C PHE A 77 4.36 1.71 -12.00
N ALA A 78 3.86 1.78 -10.76
CA ALA A 78 2.50 1.36 -10.41
C ALA A 78 1.42 2.17 -11.16
N GLY A 79 1.65 3.47 -11.34
CA GLY A 79 0.81 4.34 -12.16
C GLY A 79 0.68 3.88 -13.62
N THR A 80 1.78 3.41 -14.23
CA THR A 80 1.74 2.88 -15.62
C THR A 80 0.94 1.59 -15.78
N HIS A 81 0.74 0.84 -14.68
CA HIS A 81 -0.02 -0.41 -14.64
C HIS A 81 -1.48 -0.23 -14.18
N THR A 82 -1.95 1.01 -14.09
CA THR A 82 -3.29 1.35 -13.60
C THR A 82 -4.32 1.33 -14.74
N PRO A 83 -5.22 0.34 -14.83
CA PRO A 83 -6.10 0.16 -16.00
C PRO A 83 -7.17 1.26 -16.14
N ASP A 84 -7.46 1.97 -15.06
CA ASP A 84 -8.52 2.99 -15.04
C ASP A 84 -8.03 4.40 -15.37
N GLY A 85 -6.71 4.59 -15.50
CA GLY A 85 -6.06 5.88 -15.77
C GLY A 85 -6.07 6.86 -14.60
N ARG A 86 -6.53 6.46 -13.42
CA ARG A 86 -6.57 7.31 -12.22
C ARG A 86 -5.20 7.30 -11.52
N VAL A 87 -4.29 8.10 -12.05
CA VAL A 87 -2.97 8.33 -11.43
C VAL A 87 -3.14 9.22 -10.21
N VAL A 88 -2.58 8.80 -9.08
CA VAL A 88 -2.59 9.52 -7.80
C VAL A 88 -1.24 10.20 -7.62
N ALA A 89 -1.25 11.45 -7.18
CA ALA A 89 -0.02 12.18 -6.83
C ALA A 89 0.69 11.50 -5.64
N ALA A 90 2.02 11.52 -5.63
CA ALA A 90 2.83 10.94 -4.55
C ALA A 90 2.89 11.83 -3.29
N ASP A 91 1.90 12.70 -3.08
CA ASP A 91 1.87 13.63 -1.95
C ASP A 91 1.82 12.86 -0.62
N GLY A 92 2.79 13.13 0.25
CA GLY A 92 2.95 12.43 1.53
C GLY A 92 3.77 11.13 1.47
N LEU A 93 4.17 10.68 0.27
CA LEU A 93 5.04 9.50 0.13
C LEU A 93 6.40 9.76 0.79
N SER A 94 6.70 8.99 1.82
CA SER A 94 7.91 9.09 2.65
C SER A 94 8.23 7.76 3.31
N TYR A 95 9.41 7.65 3.92
CA TYR A 95 9.80 6.48 4.68
C TYR A 95 10.63 6.85 5.92
N CYS A 96 10.65 5.96 6.91
CA CYS A 96 11.36 6.10 8.17
C CYS A 96 11.88 4.72 8.62
N PRO A 97 13.19 4.45 8.52
CA PRO A 97 13.80 3.27 9.11
C PRO A 97 13.85 3.38 10.63
N GLU A 98 13.47 2.32 11.33
CA GLU A 98 13.52 2.23 12.79
C GLU A 98 14.04 0.86 13.24
N VAL A 99 14.67 0.80 14.40
CA VAL A 99 15.00 -0.47 15.06
C VAL A 99 13.88 -0.83 16.02
N LEU A 100 13.23 -1.98 15.81
CA LEU A 100 12.17 -2.50 16.69
C LEU A 100 12.60 -3.83 17.29
N GLY A 101 12.87 -3.86 18.60
CA GLY A 101 13.25 -5.07 19.33
C GLY A 101 14.75 -5.24 19.50
N SER A 102 15.17 -6.41 19.95
CA SER A 102 16.57 -6.73 20.26
C SER A 102 16.97 -8.09 19.69
N PRO A 103 18.20 -8.27 19.16
CA PRO A 103 19.24 -7.26 18.97
C PRO A 103 19.32 -6.63 17.56
N ASN A 104 18.55 -7.05 16.54
CA ASN A 104 18.86 -6.67 15.15
C ASN A 104 17.66 -6.55 14.17
N THR A 105 16.44 -6.37 14.68
CA THR A 105 15.28 -6.22 13.80
C THR A 105 15.09 -4.76 13.40
N THR A 106 15.26 -4.49 12.11
CA THR A 106 15.00 -3.18 11.52
C THR A 106 13.66 -3.22 10.80
N VAL A 107 12.90 -2.13 10.91
CA VAL A 107 11.63 -1.94 10.24
C VAL A 107 11.66 -0.64 9.47
N ILE A 108 11.43 -0.70 8.16
CA ILE A 108 11.23 0.49 7.34
C ILE A 108 9.73 0.75 7.26
N PHE A 109 9.27 1.85 7.88
CA PHE A 109 7.91 2.33 7.73
C PHE A 109 7.82 3.23 6.52
N ILE A 110 6.79 3.02 5.69
CA ILE A 110 6.54 3.79 4.47
C ILE A 110 5.17 4.44 4.63
N THR A 111 5.11 5.76 4.55
CA THR A 111 3.85 6.50 4.52
C THR A 111 3.42 6.63 3.07
N THR A 112 2.19 6.24 2.76
CA THR A 112 1.61 6.37 1.42
C THR A 112 0.72 7.61 1.32
N PRO A 113 0.37 8.07 0.12
CA PRO A 113 -0.64 9.12 -0.03
C PRO A 113 -1.94 8.76 0.69
N PRO A 114 -2.65 9.75 1.28
CA PRO A 114 -3.83 9.49 2.11
C PRO A 114 -4.84 8.59 1.40
N PRO A 115 -5.33 7.51 2.04
CA PRO A 115 -6.31 6.62 1.44
C PRO A 115 -7.69 7.27 1.43
N GLU A 116 -8.45 7.01 0.37
CA GLU A 116 -9.82 7.49 0.17
C GLU A 116 -10.83 6.34 0.18
N LEU A 117 -10.41 5.16 -0.31
CA LEU A 117 -11.27 4.01 -0.54
C LEU A 117 -10.60 2.72 -0.05
N LYS A 118 -11.42 1.74 0.33
CA LYS A 118 -10.93 0.42 0.76
C LYS A 118 -10.48 -0.40 -0.46
N PRO A 119 -9.36 -1.13 -0.41
CA PRO A 119 -8.43 -1.30 0.72
C PRO A 119 -7.11 -0.51 0.54
N GLU A 120 -7.18 0.80 0.27
CA GLU A 120 -5.95 1.62 0.16
C GLU A 120 -5.23 1.71 1.50
N ALA A 121 -3.90 1.70 1.48
CA ALA A 121 -3.08 1.77 2.69
C ALA A 121 -2.89 3.21 3.20
N TYR A 122 -2.70 3.36 4.51
CA TYR A 122 -2.08 4.52 5.14
C TYR A 122 -0.55 4.36 5.16
N PHE A 123 -0.11 3.17 5.58
CA PHE A 123 1.29 2.83 5.78
C PHE A 123 1.60 1.43 5.24
N ALA A 124 2.86 1.20 4.87
CA ALA A 124 3.45 -0.12 4.74
C ALA A 124 4.64 -0.25 5.70
N ALA A 125 5.02 -1.49 6.04
CA ALA A 125 6.19 -1.75 6.87
C ALA A 125 6.95 -2.98 6.35
N ILE A 126 8.27 -2.83 6.21
CA ILE A 126 9.19 -3.90 5.85
C ILE A 126 10.01 -4.24 7.09
N ALA A 127 9.79 -5.41 7.68
CA ALA A 127 10.55 -5.89 8.83
C ALA A 127 11.58 -6.92 8.41
N PHE A 128 12.85 -6.72 8.77
CA PHE A 128 13.94 -7.62 8.42
C PHE A 128 15.04 -7.67 9.48
N ASP A 129 15.84 -8.74 9.47
CA ASP A 129 17.07 -8.80 10.26
C ASP A 129 18.29 -8.34 9.44
N GLY A 130 19.00 -7.33 9.95
CA GLY A 130 20.17 -6.76 9.26
C GLY A 130 21.28 -7.78 8.93
N PRO A 131 21.67 -8.68 9.85
CA PRO A 131 22.69 -9.69 9.58
C PRO A 131 22.34 -10.63 8.43
N GLY A 132 21.09 -11.11 8.36
CA GLY A 132 20.65 -11.99 7.29
C GLY A 132 20.64 -11.30 5.92
N LEU A 133 20.26 -10.02 5.86
CA LEU A 133 20.31 -9.23 4.63
C LEU A 133 21.74 -9.14 4.06
N ALA A 134 22.74 -8.87 4.91
CA ALA A 134 24.15 -8.79 4.49
C ALA A 134 24.69 -10.12 3.93
N LEU A 135 24.10 -11.24 4.35
CA LEU A 135 24.43 -12.60 3.89
C LEU A 135 23.52 -13.08 2.74
N GLY A 136 22.64 -12.23 2.23
CA GLY A 136 21.67 -12.56 1.17
C GLY A 136 20.58 -13.55 1.61
N THR A 137 20.44 -13.81 2.91
CA THR A 137 19.51 -14.80 3.48
C THR A 137 18.86 -14.23 4.75
N PRO A 138 17.96 -13.25 4.64
CA PRO A 138 17.24 -12.70 5.78
C PRO A 138 16.48 -13.83 6.50
N ARG A 139 16.72 -13.97 7.81
CA ARG A 139 15.98 -14.90 8.68
C ARG A 139 14.58 -14.38 8.99
N LEU A 140 14.43 -13.06 8.96
CA LEU A 140 13.19 -12.33 9.07
C LEU A 140 13.04 -11.48 7.82
N LEU A 141 11.93 -11.68 7.10
CA LEU A 141 11.49 -10.80 6.02
C LEU A 141 9.97 -10.80 6.02
N ARG A 142 9.36 -9.70 6.45
CA ARG A 142 7.90 -9.57 6.55
C ARG A 142 7.45 -8.22 6.00
N TYR A 143 6.29 -8.24 5.35
CA TYR A 143 5.70 -7.05 4.74
C TYR A 143 4.30 -6.84 5.29
N PHE A 144 4.07 -5.70 5.93
CA PHE A 144 2.79 -5.33 6.51
C PHE A 144 2.21 -4.10 5.82
N VAL A 145 0.89 -3.96 5.89
CA VAL A 145 0.16 -2.78 5.44
C VAL A 145 -0.85 -2.38 6.52
N LEU A 146 -1.06 -1.07 6.71
CA LEU A 146 -2.20 -0.55 7.45
C LEU A 146 -3.24 -0.06 6.45
N GLU A 147 -4.30 -0.83 6.25
CA GLU A 147 -5.35 -0.53 5.28
C GLU A 147 -6.44 0.36 5.88
N TYR A 148 -6.98 1.24 5.05
CA TYR A 148 -8.26 1.90 5.29
C TYR A 148 -9.41 0.94 5.01
N HIS A 149 -10.33 0.83 5.97
CA HIS A 149 -11.48 -0.07 5.91
C HIS A 149 -12.85 0.65 5.93
N GLY A 150 -12.83 1.97 5.75
CA GLY A 150 -14.00 2.85 5.89
C GLY A 150 -13.91 3.71 7.15
N ALA A 151 -15.00 4.40 7.48
CA ALA A 151 -15.09 5.19 8.70
C ALA A 151 -16.36 4.83 9.47
N LYS A 152 -16.32 4.94 10.80
CA LYS A 152 -17.47 4.80 11.69
C LYS A 152 -17.50 6.00 12.63
N ASP A 153 -18.62 6.70 12.65
CA ASP A 153 -18.81 7.91 13.47
C ASP A 153 -17.75 9.00 13.22
N GLY A 154 -17.26 9.08 11.97
CA GLY A 154 -16.20 10.02 11.55
C GLY A 154 -14.78 9.50 11.75
N GLU A 155 -14.60 8.42 12.50
CA GLU A 155 -13.28 7.86 12.79
C GLU A 155 -12.88 6.78 11.76
N PRO A 156 -11.65 6.82 11.21
CA PRO A 156 -11.19 5.84 10.25
C PRO A 156 -11.05 4.45 10.90
N LEU A 157 -11.70 3.46 10.30
CA LEU A 157 -11.48 2.05 10.59
C LEU A 157 -10.27 1.58 9.80
N THR A 158 -9.39 0.85 10.46
CA THR A 158 -8.18 0.33 9.83
C THR A 158 -7.97 -1.14 10.14
N VAL A 159 -7.20 -1.81 9.29
CA VAL A 159 -6.83 -3.22 9.42
C VAL A 159 -5.35 -3.38 9.11
N VAL A 160 -4.65 -4.19 9.89
CA VAL A 160 -3.28 -4.59 9.54
C VAL A 160 -3.31 -5.87 8.71
N GLY A 161 -2.78 -5.78 7.51
CA GLY A 161 -2.53 -6.91 6.63
C GLY A 161 -1.06 -7.31 6.63
N GLU A 162 -0.79 -8.57 6.30
CA GLU A 162 0.55 -9.08 6.03
C GLU A 162 0.56 -9.82 4.70
N TRP A 163 1.54 -9.49 3.86
CA TRP A 163 1.89 -10.26 2.69
C TRP A 163 3.05 -11.20 3.02
N GLN A 164 2.94 -12.44 2.56
CA GLN A 164 3.96 -13.48 2.68
C GLN A 164 4.13 -14.15 1.32
N GLU A 165 5.34 -14.62 1.03
CA GLU A 165 5.54 -15.53 -0.10
C GLU A 165 5.43 -16.98 0.39
N SER A 166 4.49 -17.73 -0.18
CA SER A 166 4.30 -19.15 0.12
C SER A 166 4.23 -19.93 -1.18
N ALA A 167 5.22 -20.80 -1.40
CA ALA A 167 5.36 -21.61 -2.63
C ALA A 167 5.31 -20.78 -3.93
N GLY A 168 5.94 -19.59 -3.94
CA GLY A 168 5.97 -18.69 -5.09
C GLY A 168 4.63 -18.01 -5.38
N GLN A 169 3.70 -18.01 -4.42
CA GLN A 169 2.44 -17.27 -4.50
C GLN A 169 2.32 -16.30 -3.32
N PRO A 170 1.84 -15.06 -3.56
CA PRO A 170 1.58 -14.12 -2.48
C PRO A 170 0.38 -14.60 -1.66
N LEU A 171 0.57 -14.71 -0.34
CA LEU A 171 -0.48 -15.01 0.63
C LEU A 171 -0.73 -13.77 1.50
N TYR A 172 -2.00 -13.36 1.59
CA TYR A 172 -2.41 -12.24 2.45
C TYR A 172 -3.07 -12.74 3.74
N THR A 173 -2.62 -12.24 4.88
CA THR A 173 -3.21 -12.50 6.20
C THR A 173 -3.71 -11.21 6.83
N ASN A 174 -4.96 -11.23 7.31
CA ASN A 174 -5.56 -10.11 8.05
C ASN A 174 -5.32 -10.30 9.56
N HIS A 175 -4.62 -9.35 10.19
CA HIS A 175 -4.26 -9.35 11.62
C HIS A 175 -5.23 -8.55 12.50
N GLY A 176 -6.36 -8.14 11.94
CA GLY A 176 -7.39 -7.38 12.64
C GLY A 176 -7.13 -5.88 12.70
N PRO A 177 -7.98 -5.15 13.45
CA PRO A 177 -7.95 -3.70 13.47
C PRO A 177 -6.84 -3.14 14.37
N VAL A 178 -6.47 -1.88 14.13
CA VAL A 178 -5.74 -1.05 15.11
C VAL A 178 -6.61 0.14 15.51
N THR A 179 -6.30 0.70 16.69
CA THR A 179 -7.14 1.71 17.34
C THR A 179 -7.12 3.07 16.63
N GLN A 180 -6.03 3.42 15.94
CA GLN A 180 -5.87 4.70 15.26
C GLN A 180 -5.09 4.53 13.95
N ALA A 181 -5.49 5.30 12.93
CA ALA A 181 -4.83 5.37 11.63
C ALA A 181 -3.56 6.23 11.67
N ASN A 182 -2.63 5.92 12.57
CA ASN A 182 -1.38 6.67 12.71
C ASN A 182 -0.16 5.76 12.84
N HIS A 183 1.00 6.37 12.61
CA HIS A 183 2.29 5.71 12.62
C HIS A 183 2.59 5.00 13.96
N ALA A 184 2.25 5.62 15.11
CA ALA A 184 2.52 5.06 16.42
C ALA A 184 1.73 3.76 16.68
N SER A 185 0.44 3.75 16.36
CA SER A 185 -0.41 2.57 16.48
C SER A 185 0.02 1.45 15.53
N PHE A 186 0.39 1.79 14.29
CA PHE A 186 0.88 0.81 13.33
C PHE A 186 2.21 0.21 13.77
N ARG A 187 3.17 1.05 14.19
CA ARG A 187 4.46 0.64 14.73
C ARG A 187 4.31 -0.32 15.91
N GLN A 188 3.44 0.01 16.86
CA GLN A 188 3.17 -0.86 18.01
C GLN A 188 2.61 -2.21 17.56
N ARG A 189 1.67 -2.22 16.60
CA ARG A 189 1.11 -3.47 16.08
C ARG A 189 2.14 -4.32 15.33
N VAL A 190 3.00 -3.69 14.53
CA VAL A 190 4.09 -4.40 13.84
C VAL A 190 5.05 -5.02 14.85
N ARG A 191 5.43 -4.28 15.90
CA ARG A 191 6.26 -4.80 17.01
C ARG A 191 5.67 -6.08 17.62
N GLU A 192 4.39 -6.07 17.97
CA GLU A 192 3.70 -7.24 18.52
C GLU A 192 3.74 -8.43 17.55
N LEU A 193 3.47 -8.19 16.26
CA LEU A 193 3.40 -9.23 15.25
C LEU A 193 4.77 -9.87 14.99
N ILE A 194 5.86 -9.12 15.04
CA ILE A 194 7.22 -9.63 14.87
C ILE A 194 7.83 -10.21 16.16
N GLY A 195 7.13 -10.13 17.29
CA GLY A 195 7.59 -10.64 18.58
C GLY A 195 8.74 -9.82 19.20
N ALA A 196 8.75 -8.51 18.96
CA ALA A 196 9.78 -7.56 19.38
C ALA A 196 9.39 -6.68 20.59
#